data_AF-A0AA88GTB7-F1
#
_entry.id   AF-A0AA88GTB7-F1
#
_cell.length_a   1.000
_cell.length_b   1.000
_cell.length_c   1.000
_cell.angle_alpha   90.00
_cell.angle_beta   90.00
_cell.angle_gamma   90.00
#
_symmetry.space_group_name_H-M   'P 1'
#
loop_
_entity.id
_entity.type
_entity.pdbx_description
1 polymer ?
#
loop_
_entity_poly.entity_id
_entity_poly.type
_entity_poly.pdbx_seq_one_letter_code
_entity_poly.pdbx_strand_id
1 'polypeptide(L)'
;MTFTIVCSAFFEFGMVSRFFIGRDSYPCLMFSIFYFLVPVVYTVPTMMRFLRLFIQHQVSLYKAQCFSFQSFYSTTTTTTTTTTATTATTTTITANHWYSMEKSSPLEPQLDALSQGSFQLETRHRLLFKANAFMESHAISTLQSYHSELEMILGNKESFDTLLDFSRRSFCPECVLIFKQVERFKKTTSITKRKHIALHKVQNFLVENSPHELNLPNLSFMREELLFKIQMYDNIPNNLFNEIEMLSLHNLTDLYERLKRSNVKIRELSNEWKKTCLDHAEKHTSKVVMEV
;
A
#
# COMPACT_ATOMS: atom_id res chain seq x y z
N MET A 1 7.18 16.70 26.66
CA MET A 1 5.86 17.38 26.65
C MET A 1 5.49 17.83 28.07
N THR A 2 5.55 16.94 29.06
CA THR A 2 5.30 17.27 30.48
C THR A 2 6.19 18.39 31.01
N PHE A 3 7.50 18.35 30.76
CA PHE A 3 8.42 19.41 31.20
C PHE A 3 8.04 20.80 30.68
N THR A 4 7.70 20.94 29.39
CA THR A 4 7.29 22.21 28.80
C THR A 4 5.98 22.74 29.38
N ILE A 5 5.04 21.85 29.71
CA ILE A 5 3.75 22.22 30.33
C ILE A 5 3.96 22.70 31.78
N VAL A 6 4.83 22.03 32.53
CA VAL A 6 5.16 22.43 33.91
C VAL A 6 5.89 23.78 33.92
N CYS A 7 6.86 24.00 33.02
CA CYS A 7 7.56 25.27 32.91
C CYS A 7 6.64 26.42 32.50
N SER A 8 5.71 26.21 31.56
CA SER A 8 4.74 27.25 31.16
C SER A 8 3.77 27.57 32.29
N ALA A 9 3.28 26.56 33.03
CA ALA A 9 2.39 26.77 34.17
C ALA A 9 3.08 27.54 35.31
N PHE A 10 4.34 27.22 35.62
CA PHE A 10 5.10 27.92 36.66
C PHE A 10 5.35 29.39 36.27
N PHE A 11 5.57 29.65 34.98
CA PHE A 11 5.74 31.00 34.46
C PHE A 11 4.45 31.82 34.52
N GLU A 12 3.33 31.25 34.07
CA GLU A 12 2.01 31.90 34.17
C GLU A 12 1.65 32.21 35.62
N PHE A 13 1.90 31.28 36.53
CA PHE A 13 1.70 31.50 37.97
C PHE A 13 2.57 32.64 38.51
N GLY A 14 3.84 32.71 38.11
CA GLY A 14 4.74 33.81 38.45
C GLY A 14 4.22 35.17 37.96
N MET A 15 3.74 35.25 36.73
CA MET A 15 3.17 36.48 36.15
C MET A 15 1.86 36.88 36.82
N VAL A 16 0.99 35.91 37.16
CA VAL A 16 -0.28 36.16 37.85
C VAL A 16 -0.06 36.56 39.31
N SER A 17 0.94 35.99 40.00
CA SER A 17 1.28 36.37 41.39
C SER A 17 1.61 37.86 41.53
N ARG A 18 2.18 38.48 40.49
CA ARG A 18 2.45 39.92 40.43
C ARG A 18 1.17 40.74 40.52
N PHE A 19 0.08 40.28 39.90
CA PHE A 19 -1.21 40.98 39.97
C PHE A 19 -1.81 40.93 41.38
N PHE A 20 -1.60 39.84 42.12
CA PHE A 20 -2.14 39.67 43.47
C PHE A 20 -1.38 40.43 44.55
N ILE A 21 -0.04 40.51 44.44
CA ILE A 21 0.82 41.13 45.47
C ILE A 21 0.82 42.68 45.35
N GLY A 22 0.36 43.22 44.21
CA GLY A 22 0.35 44.66 43.96
C GLY A 22 1.73 45.19 43.55
N ARG A 23 1.72 46.26 42.75
CA ARG A 23 2.94 46.80 42.11
C ARG A 23 3.95 47.33 43.12
N ASP A 24 3.48 47.84 44.26
CA ASP A 24 4.29 48.59 45.21
C ASP A 24 4.99 47.71 46.26
N SER A 25 4.57 46.44 46.40
CA SER A 25 5.18 45.47 47.33
C SER A 25 5.91 44.33 46.63
N TYR A 26 5.91 44.30 45.29
CA TYR A 26 6.60 43.24 44.56
C TYR A 26 8.12 43.46 44.57
N PRO A 27 8.93 42.50 45.05
CA PRO A 27 10.37 42.68 45.14
C PRO A 27 10.99 42.85 43.74
N CYS A 28 11.68 43.97 43.51
CA CYS A 28 12.37 44.27 42.24
C CYS A 28 13.31 43.15 41.77
N LEU A 29 13.94 42.43 42.72
CA LEU A 29 14.81 41.29 42.43
C LEU A 29 14.08 40.18 41.67
N MET A 30 12.86 39.83 42.09
CA MET A 30 12.07 38.78 41.44
C MET A 30 11.69 39.18 40.02
N PHE A 31 11.34 40.46 39.81
CA PHE A 31 11.03 40.96 38.48
C PHE A 31 12.22 40.84 37.52
N SER A 32 13.42 41.24 37.97
CA SER A 32 14.64 41.11 37.17
C SER A 32 14.95 39.65 36.85
N ILE A 33 14.80 38.74 37.82
CA ILE A 33 15.01 37.29 37.59
C ILE A 33 14.05 36.78 36.52
N PHE A 34 12.74 37.07 36.62
CA PHE A 34 11.79 36.65 35.59
C PHE A 34 12.14 37.24 34.23
N TYR A 35 12.44 38.53 34.15
CA TYR A 35 12.77 39.19 32.88
C TYR A 35 13.95 38.54 32.15
N PHE A 36 14.98 38.10 32.87
CA PHE A 36 16.11 37.38 32.27
C PHE A 36 15.84 35.89 32.03
N LEU A 37 14.97 35.26 32.83
CA LEU A 37 14.66 33.84 32.71
C LEU A 37 13.67 33.56 31.56
N VAL A 38 12.73 34.47 31.27
CA VAL A 38 11.70 34.29 30.24
C VAL A 38 12.32 33.93 28.88
N PRO A 39 13.24 34.72 28.32
CA PRO A 39 13.76 34.44 26.99
C PRO A 39 14.46 33.08 26.93
N VAL A 40 15.18 32.69 27.98
CA VAL A 40 15.90 31.41 28.05
C VAL A 40 14.92 30.24 28.10
N VAL A 41 13.87 30.32 28.92
CA VAL A 41 12.87 29.25 29.07
C VAL A 41 12.06 29.05 27.79
N TYR A 42 11.82 30.09 26.99
CA TYR A 42 11.09 29.97 25.72
C TYR A 42 11.99 29.57 24.54
N THR A 43 13.22 30.07 24.49
CA THR A 43 14.15 29.79 23.37
C THR A 43 14.68 28.37 23.42
N VAL A 44 15.02 27.82 24.59
CA VAL A 44 15.63 26.48 24.69
C VAL A 44 14.72 25.36 24.15
N PRO A 45 13.43 25.25 24.53
CA PRO A 45 12.53 24.23 23.97
C PRO A 45 12.29 24.40 22.47
N THR A 46 12.28 25.65 22.01
CA THR A 46 12.13 25.99 20.59
C THR A 46 13.35 25.53 19.79
N MET A 47 14.55 25.83 20.29
CA MET A 47 15.81 25.33 19.71
C MET A 47 15.88 23.80 19.73
N MET A 48 15.45 23.15 20.82
CA MET A 48 15.40 21.68 20.89
C MET A 48 14.41 21.07 19.88
N ARG A 49 13.27 21.72 19.63
CA ARG A 49 12.33 21.31 18.56
C ARG A 49 12.97 21.44 17.19
N PHE A 50 13.64 22.56 16.91
CA PHE A 50 14.35 22.75 15.64
C PHE A 50 15.50 21.76 15.45
N LEU A 51 16.27 21.48 16.49
CA LEU A 51 17.33 20.48 16.47
C LEU A 51 16.77 19.09 16.17
N ARG A 52 15.65 18.71 16.79
CA ARG A 52 14.98 17.44 16.49
C ARG A 52 14.54 17.35 15.03
N LEU A 53 13.93 18.41 14.50
CA LEU A 53 13.51 18.46 13.10
C LEU A 53 14.71 18.39 12.15
N PHE A 54 15.81 19.07 12.49
CA PHE A 54 17.06 19.03 11.74
C PHE A 54 17.65 17.62 11.71
N ILE A 55 17.76 16.94 12.85
CA ILE A 55 18.25 15.55 12.93
C ILE A 55 17.34 14.62 12.11
N GLN A 56 16.02 14.76 12.23
CA GLN A 56 15.07 13.95 11.47
C GLN A 56 15.21 14.19 9.96
N HIS A 57 15.45 15.44 9.54
CA HIS A 57 15.72 15.77 8.14
C HIS A 57 17.04 15.16 7.64
N GLN A 58 18.12 15.25 8.42
CA GLN A 58 19.41 14.63 8.07
C GLN A 58 19.28 13.11 7.93
N VAL A 59 18.58 12.45 8.85
CA VAL A 59 18.28 11.00 8.75
C VAL A 59 17.45 10.70 7.50
N SER A 60 16.50 11.57 7.15
CA SER A 60 15.70 11.43 5.93
C SER A 60 16.55 11.55 4.67
N LEU A 61 17.50 12.49 4.62
CA LEU A 61 18.44 12.65 3.50
C LEU A 61 19.35 11.42 3.37
N TYR A 62 19.89 10.94 4.49
CA TYR A 62 20.72 9.74 4.50
C TYR A 62 19.96 8.51 3.99
N LYS A 63 18.71 8.31 4.45
CA LYS A 63 17.83 7.24 3.95
C LYS A 63 17.59 7.37 2.45
N ALA A 64 17.30 8.57 1.94
CA ALA A 64 17.08 8.79 0.51
C ALA A 64 18.31 8.44 -0.35
N GLN A 65 19.51 8.76 0.13
CA GLN A 65 20.76 8.38 -0.55
C GLN A 65 20.96 6.87 -0.57
N CYS A 66 20.74 6.17 0.55
CA CYS A 66 20.83 4.70 0.59
C CYS A 66 19.84 4.01 -0.36
N PHE A 67 18.61 4.52 -0.46
CA PHE A 67 17.60 3.99 -1.39
C PHE A 67 18.01 4.14 -2.87
N SER A 68 18.64 5.27 -3.24
CA SER A 68 19.13 5.48 -4.61
C SER A 68 20.21 4.46 -5.00
N PHE A 69 21.08 4.09 -4.06
CA PHE A 69 22.14 3.12 -4.29
C PHE A 69 21.59 1.71 -4.55
N GLN A 70 20.59 1.27 -3.78
CA GLN A 70 19.98 -0.06 -3.93
C GLN A 70 19.23 -0.25 -5.26
N SER A 71 18.66 0.83 -5.80
CA SER A 71 18.04 0.80 -7.14
C SER A 71 19.04 0.49 -8.26
N PHE A 72 20.31 0.85 -8.07
CA PHE A 72 21.38 0.62 -9.05
C PHE A 72 21.80 -0.87 -9.09
N TYR A 73 21.86 -1.55 -7.94
CA TYR A 73 22.24 -2.98 -7.88
C TYR A 73 21.17 -3.93 -8.40
N SER A 74 19.90 -3.50 -8.43
CA SER A 74 18.80 -4.34 -8.90
C SER A 74 18.74 -4.45 -10.44
N THR A 75 19.59 -3.74 -11.17
CA THR A 75 19.57 -3.72 -12.65
C THR A 75 20.58 -4.69 -13.28
N THR A 76 21.50 -5.30 -12.51
CA THR A 76 22.66 -6.02 -13.09
C THR A 76 22.49 -7.54 -13.22
N THR A 77 21.32 -8.13 -12.95
CA THR A 77 21.17 -9.60 -13.00
C THR A 77 20.15 -10.06 -14.04
N THR A 78 20.41 -9.79 -15.33
CA THR A 78 19.93 -10.65 -16.43
C THR A 78 20.86 -10.54 -17.64
N THR A 79 22.03 -11.17 -17.56
CA THR A 79 22.73 -11.64 -18.77
C THR A 79 23.22 -13.06 -18.52
N THR A 80 22.40 -14.00 -18.97
CA THR A 80 22.70 -15.41 -19.13
C THR A 80 23.81 -15.56 -20.17
N THR A 81 24.92 -16.23 -19.83
CA THR A 81 25.74 -16.92 -20.84
C THR A 81 26.25 -18.24 -20.29
N THR A 82 25.55 -19.30 -20.67
CA THR A 82 26.03 -20.67 -20.66
C THR A 82 26.34 -21.00 -22.12
N THR A 83 27.61 -21.10 -22.50
CA THR A 83 27.98 -21.93 -23.65
C THR A 83 29.44 -22.37 -23.60
N THR A 84 29.58 -23.68 -23.67
CA THR A 84 30.74 -24.51 -23.93
C THR A 84 31.48 -24.11 -25.22
N ALA A 85 32.79 -24.38 -25.22
CA ALA A 85 33.70 -24.22 -26.35
C ALA A 85 33.20 -24.90 -27.63
N THR A 86 33.46 -24.28 -28.80
CA THR A 86 34.07 -24.87 -30.01
C THR A 86 34.07 -23.85 -31.17
N THR A 87 35.27 -23.62 -31.72
CA THR A 87 35.64 -23.18 -33.08
C THR A 87 35.15 -21.84 -33.65
N ALA A 88 36.14 -21.03 -34.05
CA ALA A 88 36.01 -19.77 -34.76
C ALA A 88 35.40 -19.93 -36.15
N THR A 89 34.40 -19.10 -36.49
CA THR A 89 34.10 -18.70 -37.87
C THR A 89 33.50 -17.31 -37.88
N THR A 90 34.26 -16.36 -38.41
CA THR A 90 33.85 -14.99 -38.72
C THR A 90 32.71 -15.02 -39.74
N THR A 91 31.54 -14.50 -39.37
CA THR A 91 30.50 -14.17 -40.37
C THR A 91 29.76 -12.90 -39.98
N THR A 92 30.03 -11.87 -40.78
CA THR A 92 29.33 -10.60 -40.92
C THR A 92 27.92 -10.85 -41.47
N ILE A 93 26.87 -10.45 -40.75
CA ILE A 93 25.47 -10.45 -41.24
C ILE A 93 24.78 -9.21 -40.63
N THR A 94 24.79 -8.08 -41.34
CA THR A 94 23.69 -7.51 -42.15
C THR A 94 22.39 -7.24 -41.39
N ALA A 95 22.10 -5.93 -41.33
CA ALA A 95 20.86 -5.33 -40.92
C ALA A 95 19.70 -5.76 -41.85
N ASN A 96 18.67 -6.36 -41.28
CA ASN A 96 17.41 -6.62 -41.97
C ASN A 96 16.27 -6.09 -41.06
N HIS A 97 15.59 -5.00 -41.39
CA HIS A 97 14.59 -4.92 -42.46
C HIS A 97 13.38 -5.82 -42.18
N TRP A 98 12.53 -5.42 -41.24
CA TRP A 98 11.18 -5.96 -41.07
C TRP A 98 10.25 -4.89 -40.50
N TYR A 99 9.60 -4.10 -41.37
CA TYR A 99 8.21 -3.65 -41.20
C TYR A 99 7.76 -2.95 -42.49
N SER A 100 7.34 -3.74 -43.48
CA SER A 100 6.52 -3.26 -44.58
C SER A 100 5.77 -4.41 -45.23
N MET A 101 4.51 -4.12 -45.54
CA MET A 101 3.49 -4.95 -46.20
C MET A 101 2.68 -5.86 -45.28
N GLU A 102 1.49 -5.37 -44.90
CA GLU A 102 0.26 -5.93 -45.49
C GLU A 102 -0.91 -4.94 -45.30
N LYS A 103 -1.25 -4.25 -46.39
CA LYS A 103 -2.49 -3.50 -46.55
C LYS A 103 -3.28 -4.24 -47.63
N SER A 104 -4.05 -5.24 -47.23
CA SER A 104 -5.02 -5.91 -48.10
C SER A 104 -6.41 -5.45 -47.71
N SER A 105 -7.07 -4.81 -48.67
CA SER A 105 -8.44 -4.31 -48.60
C SER A 105 -9.43 -5.44 -48.38
N PRO A 106 -10.44 -5.30 -47.50
CA PRO A 106 -11.60 -6.15 -47.53
C PRO A 106 -12.56 -5.64 -48.62
N LEU A 107 -12.86 -6.53 -49.57
CA LEU A 107 -13.99 -6.41 -50.49
C LEU A 107 -15.28 -6.21 -49.69
N GLU A 108 -15.98 -5.11 -49.95
CA GLU A 108 -17.37 -4.92 -49.57
C GLU A 108 -18.26 -5.90 -50.33
N PRO A 109 -19.12 -6.68 -49.65
CA PRO A 109 -20.30 -7.22 -50.29
C PRO A 109 -21.40 -6.15 -50.30
N GLN A 110 -21.77 -5.70 -51.50
CA GLN A 110 -23.06 -5.04 -51.72
C GLN A 110 -24.16 -6.01 -51.28
N LEU A 111 -24.91 -5.64 -50.25
CA LEU A 111 -26.07 -6.37 -49.78
C LEU A 111 -27.32 -5.58 -50.16
N ASP A 112 -28.11 -6.20 -51.03
CA ASP A 112 -29.47 -5.81 -51.34
C ASP A 112 -30.31 -5.69 -50.05
N ALA A 113 -31.02 -4.58 -49.98
CA ALA A 113 -31.90 -4.25 -48.89
C ALA A 113 -33.25 -4.97 -49.00
N LEU A 114 -33.91 -5.04 -47.84
CA LEU A 114 -35.37 -5.20 -47.64
C LEU A 114 -35.90 -6.64 -47.59
N SER A 115 -35.80 -7.26 -46.39
CA SER A 115 -36.91 -8.02 -45.73
C SER A 115 -36.44 -8.96 -44.58
N GLN A 116 -35.38 -8.63 -43.82
CA GLN A 116 -34.96 -9.44 -42.65
C GLN A 116 -34.61 -8.61 -41.39
N GLY A 117 -35.20 -7.41 -41.25
CA GLY A 117 -34.82 -6.44 -40.22
C GLY A 117 -35.26 -6.76 -38.77
N SER A 118 -36.25 -7.63 -38.56
CA SER A 118 -36.80 -7.87 -37.21
C SER A 118 -36.09 -8.99 -36.43
N PHE A 119 -35.52 -9.99 -37.09
CA PHE A 119 -34.96 -11.16 -36.39
C PHE A 119 -33.52 -10.95 -35.88
N GLN A 120 -32.72 -10.12 -36.56
CA GLN A 120 -31.37 -9.80 -36.09
C GLN A 120 -31.34 -8.88 -34.87
N LEU A 121 -32.35 -8.03 -34.67
CA LEU A 121 -32.40 -7.12 -33.53
C LEU A 121 -32.62 -7.90 -32.21
N GLU A 122 -33.45 -8.94 -32.24
CA GLU A 122 -33.75 -9.73 -31.04
C GLU A 122 -32.57 -10.61 -30.60
N THR A 123 -31.79 -11.12 -31.56
CA THR A 123 -30.57 -11.89 -31.26
C THR A 123 -29.50 -11.01 -30.60
N ARG A 124 -29.35 -9.76 -31.05
CA ARG A 124 -28.44 -8.78 -30.44
C ARG A 124 -28.86 -8.42 -29.01
N HIS A 125 -30.15 -8.20 -28.77
CA HIS A 125 -30.65 -7.93 -27.42
C HIS A 125 -30.40 -9.10 -26.46
N ARG A 126 -30.60 -10.35 -26.91
CA ARG A 126 -30.30 -11.54 -26.08
C ARG A 126 -28.82 -11.69 -25.75
N LEU A 127 -27.93 -11.35 -26.68
CA LEU A 127 -26.48 -11.40 -26.44
C LEU A 127 -26.01 -10.30 -25.48
N LEU A 128 -26.52 -9.08 -25.62
CA LEU A 128 -26.21 -7.98 -24.69
C LEU A 128 -26.72 -8.30 -23.27
N PHE A 129 -27.92 -8.88 -23.15
CA PHE A 129 -28.47 -9.27 -21.86
C PHE A 129 -27.62 -10.38 -21.20
N LYS A 130 -27.19 -11.39 -21.96
CA LYS A 130 -26.30 -12.45 -21.44
C LYS A 130 -24.92 -11.92 -21.05
N ALA A 131 -24.34 -11.00 -21.82
CA ALA A 131 -23.06 -10.40 -21.50
C ALA A 131 -23.13 -9.56 -20.21
N ASN A 132 -24.20 -8.76 -20.05
CA ASN A 132 -24.43 -7.99 -18.83
C ASN A 132 -24.62 -8.90 -17.61
N ALA A 133 -25.45 -9.94 -17.72
CA ALA A 133 -25.65 -10.91 -16.64
C ALA A 133 -24.36 -11.65 -16.26
N PHE A 134 -23.52 -12.01 -17.24
CA PHE A 134 -22.24 -12.65 -16.99
C PHE A 134 -21.27 -11.72 -16.25
N MET A 135 -21.13 -10.48 -16.73
CA MET A 135 -20.30 -9.45 -16.07
C MET A 135 -20.76 -9.16 -14.65
N GLU A 136 -22.07 -9.06 -14.42
CA GLU A 136 -22.65 -8.82 -13.10
C GLU A 136 -22.40 -10.02 -12.17
N SER A 137 -22.58 -11.25 -12.65
CA SER A 137 -22.28 -12.46 -11.86
C SER A 137 -20.79 -12.55 -11.46
N HIS A 138 -19.89 -12.15 -12.34
CA HIS A 138 -18.46 -12.17 -12.06
C HIS A 138 -18.04 -11.06 -11.09
N ALA A 139 -18.61 -9.87 -11.22
CA ALA A 139 -18.41 -8.79 -10.26
C ALA A 139 -18.86 -9.20 -8.85
N ILE A 140 -20.01 -9.85 -8.73
CA ILE A 140 -20.54 -10.38 -7.46
C ILE A 140 -19.60 -11.42 -6.85
N SER A 141 -19.11 -12.39 -7.66
CA SER A 141 -18.21 -13.42 -7.16
C SER A 141 -16.89 -12.83 -6.64
N THR A 142 -16.39 -11.77 -7.29
CA THR A 142 -15.17 -11.09 -6.81
C THR A 142 -15.40 -10.33 -5.51
N LEU A 143 -16.57 -9.71 -5.33
CA LEU A 143 -16.93 -9.00 -4.11
C LEU A 143 -17.04 -9.91 -2.90
N GLN A 144 -17.58 -11.13 -3.08
CA GLN A 144 -17.65 -12.14 -2.03
C GLN A 144 -16.27 -12.67 -1.57
N SER A 145 -15.22 -12.46 -2.37
CA SER A 145 -13.87 -12.92 -2.03
C SER A 145 -13.13 -12.00 -1.06
N TYR A 146 -13.60 -10.77 -0.85
CA TYR A 146 -12.92 -9.79 0.00
C TYR A 146 -13.58 -9.75 1.39
N HIS A 147 -12.78 -9.87 2.44
CA HIS A 147 -13.25 -9.82 3.83
C HIS A 147 -13.37 -8.38 4.34
N SER A 148 -12.64 -7.44 3.74
CA SER A 148 -12.69 -6.03 4.15
C SER A 148 -12.69 -5.04 2.97
N GLU A 149 -13.21 -3.84 3.23
CA GLU A 149 -13.15 -2.69 2.32
C GLU A 149 -11.72 -2.41 1.84
N LEU A 150 -10.75 -2.52 2.76
CA LEU A 150 -9.34 -2.27 2.48
C LEU A 150 -8.75 -3.32 1.54
N GLU A 151 -9.09 -4.59 1.71
CA GLU A 151 -8.68 -5.66 0.79
C GLU A 151 -9.23 -5.43 -0.62
N MET A 152 -10.48 -4.97 -0.74
CA MET A 152 -11.06 -4.61 -2.04
C MET A 152 -10.27 -3.46 -2.69
N ILE A 153 -9.93 -2.42 -1.93
CA ILE A 153 -9.10 -1.30 -2.42
C ILE A 153 -7.72 -1.78 -2.88
N LEU A 154 -7.09 -2.69 -2.12
CA LEU A 154 -5.80 -3.29 -2.48
C LEU A 154 -5.90 -4.26 -3.67
N GLY A 155 -7.07 -4.84 -3.91
CA GLY A 155 -7.35 -5.70 -5.06
C GLY A 155 -7.48 -4.94 -6.37
N ASN A 156 -7.98 -3.70 -6.33
CA ASN A 156 -8.06 -2.82 -7.49
C ASN A 156 -6.67 -2.23 -7.83
N LYS A 157 -6.19 -2.43 -9.06
CA LYS A 157 -4.85 -1.99 -9.49
C LYS A 157 -4.63 -0.47 -9.35
N GLU A 158 -5.60 0.33 -9.76
CA GLU A 158 -5.46 1.79 -9.76
C GLU A 158 -5.50 2.35 -8.33
N SER A 159 -6.43 1.84 -7.52
CA SER A 159 -6.53 2.21 -6.10
C SER A 159 -5.31 1.74 -5.31
N PHE A 160 -4.77 0.56 -5.63
CA PHE A 160 -3.53 0.05 -5.07
C PHE A 160 -2.35 0.99 -5.35
N ASP A 161 -2.17 1.44 -6.61
CA ASP A 161 -1.06 2.33 -6.96
C ASP A 161 -1.21 3.70 -6.27
N THR A 162 -2.44 4.19 -6.13
CA THR A 162 -2.76 5.41 -5.36
C THR A 162 -2.41 5.25 -3.88
N LEU A 163 -2.80 4.14 -3.26
CA LEU A 163 -2.51 3.84 -1.85
C LEU A 163 -1.01 3.64 -1.62
N LEU A 164 -0.31 2.98 -2.55
CA LEU A 164 1.13 2.78 -2.49
C LEU A 164 1.90 4.11 -2.62
N ASP A 165 1.45 5.02 -3.48
CA ASP A 165 2.03 6.36 -3.56
C ASP A 165 1.82 7.14 -2.26
N PHE A 166 0.61 7.08 -1.70
CA PHE A 166 0.29 7.72 -0.42
C PHE A 166 1.09 7.13 0.76
N SER A 167 1.30 5.81 0.78
CA SER A 167 2.08 5.12 1.80
C SER A 167 3.57 5.46 1.74
N ARG A 168 4.14 5.63 0.54
CA ARG A 168 5.52 6.10 0.34
C ARG A 168 5.73 7.50 0.91
N ARG A 169 4.79 8.42 0.65
CA ARG A 169 4.80 9.78 1.23
C ARG A 169 4.63 9.78 2.75
N SER A 170 4.00 8.74 3.29
CA SER A 170 3.80 8.54 4.73
C SER A 170 4.87 7.67 5.38
N PHE A 171 5.91 7.25 4.64
CA PHE A 171 7.02 6.41 5.12
C PHE A 171 6.59 5.04 5.68
N CYS A 172 5.51 4.45 5.16
CA CYS A 172 5.04 3.11 5.54
C CYS A 172 4.60 2.22 4.35
N PRO A 173 5.40 2.08 3.26
CA PRO A 173 5.02 1.26 2.11
C PRO A 173 5.06 -0.25 2.34
N GLU A 174 5.76 -0.71 3.37
CA GLU A 174 6.01 -2.13 3.66
C GLU A 174 4.72 -2.94 3.81
N CYS A 175 3.70 -2.42 4.51
CA CYS A 175 2.44 -3.11 4.72
C CYS A 175 1.64 -3.29 3.40
N VAL A 176 1.71 -2.31 2.49
CA VAL A 176 1.09 -2.40 1.16
C VAL A 176 1.83 -3.40 0.27
N LEU A 177 3.17 -3.40 0.35
CA LEU A 177 4.02 -4.28 -0.44
C LEU A 177 3.89 -5.75 -0.01
N ILE A 178 3.87 -6.03 1.30
CA ILE A 178 3.74 -7.41 1.80
C ILE A 178 2.38 -8.01 1.40
N PHE A 179 1.29 -7.24 1.46
CA PHE A 179 -0.04 -7.71 1.03
C PHE A 179 -0.02 -8.23 -0.42
N LYS A 180 0.49 -7.42 -1.36
CA LYS A 180 0.61 -7.80 -2.78
C LYS A 180 1.52 -9.02 -2.98
N GLN A 181 2.56 -9.13 -2.15
CA GLN A 181 3.47 -10.25 -2.16
C GLN A 181 2.78 -11.53 -1.66
N VAL A 182 2.02 -11.47 -0.56
CA VAL A 182 1.24 -12.59 -0.02
C VAL A 182 0.21 -13.09 -1.04
N GLU A 183 -0.49 -12.19 -1.71
CA GLU A 183 -1.43 -12.54 -2.79
C GLU A 183 -0.75 -13.30 -3.95
N ARG A 184 0.44 -12.88 -4.37
CA ARG A 184 1.24 -13.62 -5.37
C ARG A 184 1.66 -15.00 -4.88
N PHE A 185 1.93 -15.14 -3.58
CA PHE A 185 2.29 -16.42 -2.98
C PHE A 185 1.12 -17.39 -2.98
N LYS A 186 -0.09 -16.95 -2.57
CA LYS A 186 -1.31 -17.76 -2.60
C LYS A 186 -1.61 -18.31 -4.01
N LYS A 187 -1.34 -17.53 -5.05
CA LYS A 187 -1.55 -17.89 -6.47
C LYS A 187 -0.47 -18.82 -7.06
N THR A 188 0.67 -19.00 -6.39
CA THR A 188 1.76 -19.82 -6.92
C THR A 188 1.48 -21.31 -6.70
N THR A 189 1.38 -22.10 -7.76
CA THR A 189 1.08 -23.56 -7.69
C THR A 189 2.32 -24.44 -7.53
N SER A 190 3.48 -24.01 -8.04
CA SER A 190 4.73 -24.79 -7.95
C SER A 190 5.29 -24.78 -6.53
N ILE A 191 5.47 -25.97 -5.95
CA ILE A 191 5.95 -26.18 -4.58
C ILE A 191 7.36 -25.60 -4.38
N THR A 192 8.31 -25.91 -5.27
CA THR A 192 9.69 -25.42 -5.19
C THR A 192 9.75 -23.89 -5.27
N LYS A 193 9.00 -23.30 -6.21
CA LYS A 193 8.91 -21.85 -6.37
C LYS A 193 8.25 -21.19 -5.16
N ARG A 194 7.20 -21.82 -4.61
CA ARG A 194 6.49 -21.34 -3.42
C ARG A 194 7.41 -21.30 -2.19
N LYS A 195 8.24 -22.32 -1.99
CA LYS A 195 9.26 -22.36 -0.93
C LYS A 195 10.27 -21.23 -1.06
N HIS A 196 10.79 -21.01 -2.27
CA HIS A 196 11.70 -19.90 -2.53
C HIS A 196 11.05 -18.53 -2.28
N ILE A 197 9.81 -18.32 -2.74
CA ILE A 197 9.05 -17.09 -2.49
C ILE A 197 8.82 -16.87 -0.99
N ALA A 198 8.49 -17.93 -0.24
CA ALA A 198 8.27 -17.84 1.21
C ALA A 198 9.54 -17.39 1.94
N LEU A 199 10.68 -18.03 1.66
CA LEU A 199 11.98 -17.67 2.26
C LEU A 199 12.36 -16.22 1.94
N HIS A 200 12.20 -15.80 0.69
CA HIS A 200 12.48 -14.43 0.26
C HIS A 200 11.60 -13.40 0.99
N LYS A 201 10.31 -13.70 1.24
CA LYS A 201 9.45 -12.81 2.04
C LYS A 201 9.94 -12.67 3.48
N VAL A 202 10.26 -13.79 4.12
CA VAL A 202 10.76 -13.80 5.49
C VAL A 202 12.03 -12.96 5.59
N GLN A 203 12.97 -13.13 4.64
CA GLN A 203 14.22 -12.37 4.60
C GLN A 203 14.01 -10.87 4.37
N ASN A 204 13.06 -10.47 3.53
CA ASN A 204 12.90 -9.06 3.17
C ASN A 204 12.02 -8.26 4.13
N PHE A 205 11.10 -8.91 4.85
CA PHE A 205 10.08 -8.21 5.65
C PHE A 205 10.16 -8.52 7.15
N LEU A 206 10.72 -9.68 7.54
CA LEU A 206 10.75 -10.13 8.94
C LEU A 206 12.16 -10.17 9.53
N VAL A 207 13.15 -9.64 8.80
CA VAL A 207 14.52 -9.47 9.30
C VAL A 207 14.69 -8.04 9.78
N GLU A 208 15.19 -7.91 11.00
CA GLU A 208 15.55 -6.63 11.60
C GLU A 208 16.57 -5.90 10.72
N ASN A 209 16.38 -4.60 10.53
CA ASN A 209 17.15 -3.73 9.64
C ASN A 209 17.00 -4.04 8.14
N SER A 210 16.02 -4.87 7.75
CA SER A 210 15.70 -5.02 6.33
C SER A 210 15.06 -3.74 5.78
N PRO A 211 15.28 -3.38 4.49
CA PRO A 211 14.71 -2.17 3.91
C PRO A 211 13.17 -2.10 3.94
N HIS A 212 12.51 -3.26 4.07
CA HIS A 212 11.07 -3.41 4.16
C HIS A 212 10.64 -4.10 5.45
N GLU A 213 11.42 -3.91 6.52
CA GLU A 213 11.10 -4.41 7.85
C GLU A 213 9.68 -3.99 8.26
N LEU A 214 8.85 -4.98 8.61
CA LEU A 214 7.51 -4.74 9.10
C LEU A 214 7.55 -4.27 10.55
N ASN A 215 6.81 -3.21 10.85
CA ASN A 215 6.62 -2.74 12.22
C ASN A 215 5.56 -3.60 12.94
N LEU A 216 5.97 -4.80 13.36
CA LEU A 216 5.12 -5.77 14.07
C LEU A 216 5.72 -6.13 15.45
N PRO A 217 4.88 -6.39 16.46
CA PRO A 217 5.35 -6.92 17.73
C PRO A 217 5.91 -8.34 17.55
N ASN A 218 6.96 -8.67 18.31
CA ASN A 218 7.58 -10.01 18.31
C ASN A 218 8.06 -10.49 16.93
N LEU A 219 8.55 -9.57 16.08
CA LEU A 219 9.00 -9.86 14.72
C LEU A 219 9.98 -11.05 14.64
N SER A 220 10.96 -11.10 15.55
CA SER A 220 11.98 -12.15 15.60
C SER A 220 11.36 -13.52 15.90
N PHE A 221 10.34 -13.59 16.75
CA PHE A 221 9.63 -14.85 17.04
C PHE A 221 8.83 -15.32 15.82
N MET A 222 8.06 -14.42 15.19
CA MET A 222 7.30 -14.75 13.98
C MET A 222 8.20 -15.23 12.84
N ARG A 223 9.39 -14.64 12.72
CA ARG A 223 10.42 -15.05 11.75
C ARG A 223 10.82 -16.51 11.96
N GLU A 224 11.22 -16.88 13.17
CA GLU A 224 11.66 -18.24 13.49
C GLU A 224 10.54 -19.27 13.32
N GLU A 225 9.32 -18.94 13.73
CA GLU A 225 8.15 -19.79 13.55
C GLU A 225 7.87 -20.08 12.06
N LEU A 226 7.95 -19.05 11.21
CA LEU A 226 7.74 -19.21 9.77
C LEU A 226 8.88 -19.98 9.10
N LEU A 227 10.14 -19.73 9.50
CA LEU A 227 11.28 -20.51 9.01
C LEU A 227 11.12 -22.00 9.36
N PHE A 228 10.72 -22.29 10.59
CA PHE A 228 10.43 -23.66 11.03
C PHE A 228 9.33 -24.30 10.18
N LYS A 229 8.19 -23.62 9.99
CA LYS A 229 7.09 -24.10 9.13
C LYS A 229 7.55 -24.35 7.68
N ILE A 230 8.35 -23.45 7.11
CA ILE A 230 8.88 -23.58 5.74
C ILE A 230 9.87 -24.76 5.60
N GLN A 231 10.62 -25.07 6.65
CA GLN A 231 11.55 -26.20 6.67
C GLN A 231 10.82 -27.53 6.85
N MET A 232 9.82 -27.59 7.73
CA MET A 232 9.10 -28.81 8.11
C MET A 232 8.11 -29.31 7.05
N TYR A 233 7.45 -28.42 6.32
CA TYR A 233 6.46 -28.82 5.31
C TYR A 233 7.08 -28.99 3.93
N ASP A 234 6.85 -30.17 3.32
CA ASP A 234 7.13 -30.39 1.90
C ASP A 234 6.19 -29.57 1.01
N ASN A 235 4.91 -29.50 1.39
CA ASN A 235 3.89 -28.71 0.71
C ASN A 235 3.44 -27.54 1.59
N ILE A 236 3.91 -26.34 1.26
CA ILE A 236 3.65 -25.13 2.04
C ILE A 236 2.20 -24.67 1.83
N PRO A 237 1.42 -24.50 2.91
CA PRO A 237 0.00 -24.17 2.80
C PRO A 237 -0.23 -22.71 2.38
N ASN A 238 -1.36 -22.43 1.74
CA ASN A 238 -1.71 -21.09 1.24
C ASN A 238 -1.86 -20.05 2.36
N ASN A 239 -2.24 -20.52 3.55
CA ASN A 239 -2.50 -19.69 4.73
C ASN A 239 -1.25 -19.41 5.59
N LEU A 240 -0.06 -19.78 5.12
CA LEU A 240 1.20 -19.60 5.87
C LEU A 240 1.38 -18.16 6.38
N PHE A 241 0.95 -17.16 5.60
CA PHE A 241 1.15 -15.74 5.90
C PHE A 241 -0.13 -15.01 6.37
N ASN A 242 -1.21 -15.72 6.68
CA ASN A 242 -2.50 -15.08 7.02
C ASN A 242 -2.41 -14.15 8.24
N GLU A 243 -1.63 -14.53 9.25
CA GLU A 243 -1.45 -13.70 10.45
C GLU A 243 -0.70 -12.40 10.13
N ILE A 244 0.38 -12.47 9.36
CA ILE A 244 1.14 -11.28 8.92
C ILE A 244 0.26 -10.39 8.05
N GLU A 245 -0.52 -10.98 7.14
CA GLU A 245 -1.46 -10.27 6.30
C GLU A 245 -2.50 -9.51 7.13
N MET A 246 -3.14 -10.18 8.09
CA MET A 246 -4.09 -9.57 9.03
C MET A 246 -3.48 -8.40 9.80
N LEU A 247 -2.29 -8.58 10.38
CA LEU A 247 -1.60 -7.52 11.11
C LEU A 247 -1.20 -6.35 10.20
N SER A 248 -0.79 -6.64 8.96
CA SER A 248 -0.45 -5.61 7.98
C SER A 248 -1.66 -4.79 7.56
N LEU A 249 -2.82 -5.45 7.36
CA LEU A 249 -4.09 -4.77 7.07
C LEU A 249 -4.54 -3.91 8.25
N HIS A 250 -4.39 -4.41 9.47
CA HIS A 250 -4.69 -3.62 10.68
C HIS A 250 -3.85 -2.34 10.72
N ASN A 251 -2.53 -2.45 10.55
CA ASN A 251 -1.62 -1.31 10.51
C ASN A 251 -1.92 -0.32 9.37
N LEU A 252 -2.48 -0.80 8.25
CA LEU A 252 -2.89 0.05 7.13
C LEU A 252 -4.19 0.82 7.37
N THR A 253 -4.97 0.50 8.40
CA THR A 253 -6.30 1.09 8.62
C THR A 253 -6.23 2.60 8.80
N ASP A 254 -5.32 3.12 9.64
CA ASP A 254 -5.15 4.56 9.83
C ASP A 254 -4.71 5.27 8.54
N LEU A 255 -3.75 4.68 7.83
CA LEU A 255 -3.24 5.22 6.56
C LEU A 255 -4.38 5.31 5.52
N TYR A 256 -5.19 4.25 5.44
CA TYR A 256 -6.33 4.19 4.54
C TYR A 256 -7.39 5.24 4.89
N GLU A 257 -7.75 5.41 6.16
CA GLU A 257 -8.69 6.44 6.59
C GLU A 257 -8.21 7.85 6.23
N ARG A 258 -6.90 8.11 6.38
CA ARG A 258 -6.29 9.38 5.97
C ARG A 258 -6.31 9.57 4.45
N LEU A 259 -6.03 8.52 3.67
CA LEU A 259 -6.13 8.56 2.22
C LEU A 259 -7.58 8.85 1.79
N LYS A 260 -8.56 8.18 2.38
CA LYS A 260 -9.99 8.35 2.09
C LYS A 260 -10.49 9.77 2.33
N ARG A 261 -9.95 10.47 3.34
CA ARG A 261 -10.27 11.89 3.59
C ARG A 261 -9.69 12.83 2.54
N SER A 262 -8.53 12.49 1.98
CA SER A 262 -7.78 13.36 1.05
C SER A 262 -8.05 13.08 -0.42
N ASN A 263 -8.42 11.84 -0.78
CA ASN A 263 -8.63 11.43 -2.17
C ASN A 263 -10.12 11.11 -2.43
N VAL A 264 -10.76 11.95 -3.25
CA VAL A 264 -12.18 11.84 -3.59
C VAL A 264 -12.51 10.52 -4.30
N LYS A 265 -11.66 10.07 -5.22
CA LYS A 265 -11.87 8.84 -5.99
C LYS A 265 -11.87 7.60 -5.08
N ILE A 266 -10.92 7.51 -4.16
CA ILE A 266 -10.88 6.41 -3.17
C ILE A 266 -12.13 6.44 -2.27
N ARG A 267 -12.59 7.64 -1.88
CA ARG A 267 -13.81 7.80 -1.09
C ARG A 267 -15.07 7.36 -1.84
N GLU A 268 -15.16 7.66 -3.14
CA GLU A 268 -16.28 7.22 -3.99
C GLU A 268 -16.30 5.69 -4.12
N LEU A 269 -15.15 5.07 -4.40
CA LEU A 269 -15.02 3.61 -4.46
C LEU A 269 -15.40 2.93 -3.13
N SER A 270 -14.98 3.52 -2.00
CA SER A 270 -15.38 3.09 -0.65
C SER A 270 -16.91 3.11 -0.46
N ASN A 271 -17.55 4.20 -0.87
CA ASN A 271 -19.00 4.35 -0.75
C ASN A 271 -19.76 3.38 -1.66
N GLU A 272 -19.27 3.15 -2.88
CA GLU A 272 -19.84 2.19 -3.84
C GLU A 272 -19.78 0.75 -3.29
N TRP A 273 -18.64 0.36 -2.70
CA TRP A 273 -18.51 -0.94 -2.05
C TRP A 273 -19.52 -1.13 -0.92
N LYS A 274 -19.65 -0.11 -0.03
CA LYS A 274 -20.64 -0.15 1.06
C LYS A 274 -22.06 -0.30 0.56
N LYS A 275 -22.43 0.45 -0.49
CA LYS A 275 -23.74 0.34 -1.13
C LYS A 275 -23.97 -1.08 -1.66
N THR A 276 -22.98 -1.64 -2.35
CA THR A 276 -23.07 -2.99 -2.92
C THR A 276 -23.23 -4.06 -1.83
N CYS A 277 -22.52 -3.93 -0.71
CA CYS A 277 -22.67 -4.83 0.44
C CYS A 277 -24.06 -4.74 1.08
N LEU A 278 -24.64 -3.54 1.19
CA LEU A 278 -26.00 -3.34 1.70
C LEU A 278 -27.05 -3.97 0.78
N ASP A 279 -26.97 -3.71 -0.53
CA ASP A 279 -27.88 -4.28 -1.53
C ASP A 279 -27.83 -5.83 -1.51
N HIS A 280 -26.67 -6.41 -1.26
CA HIS A 280 -26.51 -7.86 -1.09
C HIS A 280 -27.15 -8.41 0.19
N ALA A 281 -26.98 -7.69 1.31
CA ALA A 281 -27.59 -8.06 2.58
C ALA A 281 -29.12 -8.05 2.48
N GLU A 282 -29.71 -7.04 1.83
CA GLU A 282 -31.16 -6.93 1.62
C GLU A 282 -31.73 -8.04 0.75
N LYS A 283 -31.03 -8.40 -0.34
CA LYS A 283 -31.42 -9.53 -1.21
C LYS A 283 -31.40 -10.86 -0.47
N HIS A 284 -30.39 -11.08 0.38
CA HIS A 284 -30.29 -12.31 1.17
C HIS A 284 -31.42 -12.40 2.19
N THR A 285 -31.72 -11.31 2.91
CA THR A 285 -32.84 -11.27 3.88
C THR A 285 -34.18 -11.50 3.19
N SER A 286 -34.42 -10.90 2.01
CA SER A 286 -35.67 -11.08 1.27
C SER A 286 -35.88 -12.53 0.79
N LYS A 287 -34.80 -13.22 0.39
CA LYS A 287 -34.87 -14.62 -0.02
C LYS A 287 -35.23 -15.55 1.15
N VAL A 288 -34.61 -15.34 2.32
CA VAL A 288 -34.88 -16.15 3.51
C VAL A 288 -36.34 -15.98 3.99
N VAL A 289 -36.90 -14.78 3.89
CA VAL A 289 -38.30 -14.51 4.29
C VAL A 289 -39.32 -15.18 3.36
N MET A 290 -39.01 -15.38 2.07
CA MET A 290 -39.92 -16.07 1.14
C MET A 290 -39.89 -17.60 1.24
N GLU A 291 -38.86 -18.17 1.86
CA GLU A 291 -38.72 -19.63 2.04
C GLU A 291 -39.34 -20.13 3.36
N VAL A 292 -39.84 -19.23 4.21
CA VAL A 292 -40.52 -19.52 5.49
C VAL A 292 -42.03 -19.36 5.35
#